data_AF-A0A0D0CSY6-F1
#
_entry.id   AF-A0A0D0CSY6-F1
#
_cell.length_a   1.000
_cell.length_b   1.000
_cell.length_c   1.000
_cell.angle_alpha   90.00
_cell.angle_beta   90.00
_cell.angle_gamma   90.00
#
_symmetry.space_group_name_H-M   'P 1'
#
loop_
_entity.id
_entity.type
_entity.pdbx_description
1 polymer ?
#
loop_
_entity_poly.entity_id
_entity_poly.type
_entity_poly.pdbx_seq_one_letter_code
_entity_poly.pdbx_strand_id
1 'polypeptide(L)'
;RVQWYDLLASIGTYVSTWFEVPTLGTACYYPPGSIVAVPGLLVRHRVGLTEGNRLCFTSYMRDNVHQAMGVQRSDWVCYHALQALWACNV
;
A
#
# COMPACT_ATOMS: atom_id res chain seq x y z
N ARG A 1 4.74 -3.32 -14.68
CA ARG A 1 4.30 -3.83 -13.36
C ARG A 1 3.16 -2.97 -12.89
N VAL A 2 2.00 -3.58 -12.64
CA VAL A 2 0.87 -2.90 -12.02
C VAL A 2 1.25 -2.64 -10.58
N GLN A 3 1.09 -1.42 -10.11
CA GLN A 3 1.37 -1.11 -8.72
C GLN A 3 0.07 -1.00 -7.95
N TRP A 4 -0.25 -2.09 -7.27
CA TRP A 4 -1.20 -2.07 -6.17
C TRP A 4 -0.50 -1.49 -4.94
N TYR A 5 -1.29 -0.82 -4.09
CA TYR A 5 -0.81 -0.39 -2.80
C TYR A 5 -0.69 -1.60 -1.87
N ASP A 6 0.39 -1.64 -1.11
CA ASP A 6 0.49 -2.47 0.08
C ASP A 6 -0.32 -1.77 1.18
N LEU A 7 -1.27 -2.48 1.75
CA LEU A 7 -2.07 -2.04 2.89
C LEU A 7 -1.48 -2.62 4.17
N LEU A 8 -1.07 -1.73 5.07
CA LEU A 8 -0.38 -2.06 6.32
C LEU A 8 -1.25 -1.58 7.49
N ALA A 9 -1.97 -2.52 8.11
CA ALA A 9 -2.74 -2.26 9.31
C ALA A 9 -1.88 -2.53 10.55
N SER A 10 -1.87 -1.61 11.51
CA SER A 10 -1.11 -1.73 12.75
C SER A 10 -2.04 -1.78 13.95
N ILE A 11 -2.05 -2.90 14.66
CA ILE A 11 -2.90 -3.13 15.82
C ILE A 11 -2.07 -3.56 17.05
N GLY A 12 -2.71 -3.57 18.21
CA GLY A 12 -2.10 -3.97 19.47
C GLY A 12 -1.96 -2.80 20.45
N THR A 13 -1.22 -3.06 21.53
CA THR A 13 -0.99 -2.11 22.63
C THR A 13 0.48 -1.70 22.64
N TYR A 14 0.79 -0.62 21.92
CA TYR A 14 2.14 -0.08 21.79
C TYR A 14 2.10 1.45 21.83
N VAL A 15 3.22 2.06 22.23
CA VAL A 15 3.38 3.53 22.18
C VAL A 15 3.39 3.96 20.73
N SER A 16 2.76 5.07 20.38
CA SER A 16 2.72 5.50 18.98
C SER A 16 4.12 5.68 18.39
N THR A 17 4.26 5.35 17.10
CA THR A 17 5.53 5.42 16.38
C THR A 17 5.34 6.13 15.04
N TRP A 18 6.37 6.12 14.20
CA TRP A 18 6.37 6.75 12.88
C TRP A 18 6.45 5.70 11.77
N PHE A 19 5.66 5.91 10.73
CA PHE A 19 5.82 5.22 9.46
C PHE A 19 6.68 6.09 8.56
N GLU A 20 7.90 5.64 8.31
CA GLU A 20 8.91 6.41 7.61
C GLU A 20 9.01 5.95 6.16
N VAL A 21 9.07 6.90 5.24
CA VAL A 21 9.23 6.65 3.80
C VAL A 21 10.48 7.38 3.30
N PRO A 22 11.68 6.82 3.52
CA PRO A 22 12.94 7.50 3.18
C PRO A 22 13.05 7.90 1.72
N THR A 23 12.46 7.14 0.79
CA THR A 23 12.43 7.48 -0.64
C THR A 23 11.79 8.85 -0.91
N LEU A 24 10.85 9.27 -0.07
CA LEU A 24 10.15 10.54 -0.17
C LEU A 24 10.65 11.57 0.86
N GLY A 25 11.62 11.21 1.71
CA GLY A 25 12.10 12.08 2.79
C GLY A 25 11.03 12.47 3.80
N THR A 26 9.98 11.66 3.95
CA THR A 26 8.82 11.97 4.82
C THR A 26 8.53 10.85 5.81
N ALA A 27 7.75 11.18 6.84
CA ALA A 27 7.20 10.24 7.79
C ALA A 27 5.81 10.68 8.23
N CYS A 28 4.95 9.73 8.60
CA CYS A 28 3.63 10.01 9.14
C CYS A 28 3.44 9.34 10.51
N TYR A 29 2.62 9.99 11.35
CA TYR A 29 2.28 9.49 12.67
C TYR A 29 1.50 8.17 12.53
N TYR A 30 1.97 7.13 13.22
CA TYR A 30 1.50 5.75 13.02
C TYR A 30 1.16 5.10 14.38
N PRO A 31 0.01 5.47 14.97
CA PRO A 31 -0.46 4.94 16.25
C PRO A 31 -1.19 3.58 16.09
N PRO A 32 -1.46 2.85 17.18
CA PRO A 32 -2.36 1.70 17.15
C PRO A 32 -3.70 2.03 16.47
N GLY A 33 -4.20 1.11 15.64
CA GLY A 33 -5.45 1.27 14.89
C GLY A 33 -5.31 1.97 13.53
N SER A 34 -4.10 2.33 13.12
CA SER A 34 -3.85 2.98 11.83
C SER A 34 -3.70 1.99 10.66
N ILE A 35 -4.04 2.47 9.47
CA ILE A 35 -3.82 1.77 8.19
C ILE A 35 -3.05 2.72 7.27
N VAL A 36 -1.98 2.22 6.65
CA VAL A 36 -1.22 2.95 5.64
C VAL A 36 -1.32 2.19 4.31
N ALA A 37 -1.62 2.93 3.24
CA ALA A 37 -1.53 2.44 1.86
C ALA A 37 -0.25 2.99 1.24
N VAL A 38 0.65 2.13 0.78
CA VAL A 38 1.96 2.54 0.25
C VAL A 38 2.27 1.79 -1.05
N PRO A 39 2.81 2.43 -2.10
CA PRO A 39 3.23 1.71 -3.30
C PRO A 39 4.53 0.94 -3.01
N GLY A 40 4.43 -0.29 -2.50
CA GLY A 40 5.56 -1.07 -1.98
C GLY A 40 6.66 -1.37 -3.01
N LEU A 41 6.35 -1.26 -4.31
CA LEU A 41 7.32 -1.39 -5.39
C LEU A 41 8.04 -0.08 -5.75
N LEU A 42 7.51 1.09 -5.39
CA LEU A 42 8.14 2.39 -5.66
C LEU A 42 8.93 2.94 -4.49
N VAL A 43 8.46 2.70 -3.27
CA VAL A 43 9.02 3.37 -2.10
C VAL A 43 9.55 2.36 -1.09
N ARG A 44 10.73 2.69 -0.55
CA ARG A 44 11.23 2.05 0.65
C ARG A 44 10.49 2.65 1.84
N HIS A 45 10.02 1.78 2.73
CA HIS A 45 9.35 2.18 3.95
C HIS A 45 9.90 1.39 5.14
N ARG A 46 9.80 1.97 6.33
CA ARG A 46 10.12 1.32 7.59
C ARG A 46 9.19 1.83 8.69
N VAL A 47 9.09 1.05 9.77
CA VAL A 47 8.39 1.48 10.99
C VAL A 47 9.46 1.77 12.04
N GLY A 48 9.32 2.90 12.73
CA GLY A 48 10.19 3.27 13.83
C GLY A 48 10.15 2.23 14.96
N LEU A 49 11.18 2.22 15.80
CA LEU A 49 11.16 1.42 17.01
C LEU A 49 9.99 1.86 17.91
N THR A 50 9.42 0.90 18.64
CA THR A 50 8.32 1.15 19.57
C THR A 50 8.41 0.21 20.76
N GLU A 51 7.89 0.66 21.90
CA GLU A 51 7.67 -0.17 23.08
C GLU A 51 6.24 -0.72 23.08
N GLY A 52 6.08 -1.94 23.60
CA GLY A 52 4.79 -2.65 23.68
C GLY A 52 4.58 -3.68 22.56
N ASN A 53 3.36 -4.23 22.49
CA ASN A 53 2.99 -5.30 21.57
C ASN A 53 2.36 -4.73 20.31
N ARG A 54 3.12 -4.73 19.21
CA ARG A 54 2.66 -4.30 17.89
C ARG A 54 2.52 -5.49 16.96
N LEU A 55 1.32 -5.69 16.41
CA LEU A 55 1.04 -6.65 15.34
C LEU A 55 0.69 -5.89 14.06
N CYS A 56 1.31 -6.29 12.94
CA CYS A 56 1.05 -5.69 11.64
C CYS A 56 0.44 -6.72 10.70
N PHE A 57 -0.72 -6.39 10.13
CA PHE A 57 -1.29 -7.12 9.01
C PHE A 57 -0.91 -6.42 7.71
N THR A 58 -0.34 -7.19 6.78
CA THR A 58 0.08 -6.68 5.47
C THR A 58 -0.74 -7.36 4.39
N SER A 59 -1.48 -6.58 3.61
CA SER A 59 -2.14 -7.05 2.38
C SER A 59 -1.44 -6.41 1.19
N TYR A 60 -0.90 -7.24 0.31
CA TYR A 60 -0.20 -6.78 -0.89
C TYR A 60 -0.54 -7.72 -2.05
N MET A 61 -0.47 -7.20 -3.28
CA MET A 61 -0.79 -7.97 -4.47
C MET A 61 0.49 -8.24 -5.27
N ARG A 62 0.77 -9.52 -5.54
CA ARG A 62 1.92 -9.92 -6.37
C ARG A 62 1.46 -10.34 -7.76
N ASP A 63 2.32 -10.11 -8.75
CA ASP A 63 2.08 -10.47 -10.14
C ASP A 63 1.77 -11.96 -10.34
N ASN A 64 2.35 -12.85 -9.52
CA ASN A 64 2.12 -14.29 -9.59
C ASN A 64 0.74 -14.72 -9.08
N VAL A 65 0.14 -13.97 -8.16
CA VAL A 65 -1.23 -14.22 -7.68
C VAL A 65 -2.23 -13.94 -8.80
N HIS A 66 -2.08 -12.83 -9.51
CA HIS A 66 -2.90 -12.55 -10.70
C HIS A 66 -2.77 -13.63 -11.76
N GLN A 67 -1.55 -14.08 -12.06
CA GLN A 67 -1.31 -15.15 -13.02
C GLN A 67 -1.98 -16.46 -12.59
N ALA A 68 -1.82 -16.85 -11.33
CA ALA A 68 -2.42 -18.08 -10.79
C ALA A 68 -3.95 -18.04 -10.83
N MET A 69 -4.54 -16.88 -10.56
CA MET A 69 -5.99 -16.69 -10.56
C MET A 69 -6.56 -16.40 -11.97
N GLY A 70 -5.73 -16.37 -13.02
CA GLY A 70 -6.18 -16.03 -14.38
C GLY A 70 -6.74 -14.61 -14.51
N VAL A 71 -6.48 -13.73 -13.55
CA VAL A 71 -6.97 -12.36 -13.55
C VAL A 71 -6.05 -11.51 -14.39
N GLN A 72 -6.61 -10.85 -15.40
CA GLN A 72 -5.86 -9.93 -16.24
C GLN A 72 -5.28 -8.81 -15.37
N ARG A 73 -4.00 -8.50 -15.59
CA ARG A 73 -3.30 -7.42 -14.90
C ARG A 73 -3.94 -6.08 -15.26
N SER A 74 -4.28 -5.27 -14.26
CA SER A 74 -4.74 -3.89 -14.50
C SER A 74 -3.57 -3.03 -14.95
N ASP A 75 -3.48 -2.63 -16.20
CA ASP A 75 -2.37 -1.76 -16.63
C ASP A 75 -2.40 -0.40 -15.91
N TRP A 76 -1.27 0.33 -15.99
CA TRP A 76 -1.21 1.70 -15.51
C TRP A 76 -2.35 2.51 -16.11
N VAL A 77 -2.93 3.41 -15.30
CA VAL A 77 -3.92 4.37 -15.77
C VAL A 77 -3.30 5.16 -16.92
N CYS A 78 -3.69 4.83 -18.15
CA CYS A 78 -3.31 5.59 -19.32
C CYS A 78 -4.29 6.75 -19.43
N TYR A 79 -3.79 7.99 -19.39
CA TYR A 79 -4.63 9.18 -19.46
C TYR A 79 -5.51 9.17 -20.73
N HIS A 80 -4.97 8.66 -21.85
CA HIS A 80 -5.72 8.50 -23.10
C HIS A 80 -6.85 7.46 -23.00
N ALA A 81 -6.77 6.49 -22.08
CA ALA A 81 -7.82 5.50 -21.86
C ALA A 81 -8.94 6.00 -20.91
N LEU A 82 -8.72 7.09 -20.15
CA LEU A 82 -9.73 7.63 -19.24
C LEU A 82 -10.99 8.11 -19.96
N GLN A 83 -10.86 8.69 -21.17
CA GLN A 83 -12.01 9.10 -21.98
C GLN A 83 -12.89 7.90 -22.37
N ALA A 84 -12.29 6.76 -22.72
CA ALA A 84 -13.02 5.54 -23.06
C ALA A 84 -13.74 4.95 -21.85
N LEU A 85 -13.10 4.95 -20.67
CA LEU A 85 -13.70 4.45 -19.42
C LEU A 85 -14.88 5.31 -18.94
N TRP A 86 -14.86 6.62 -19.22
CA TRP A 86 -15.99 7.52 -18.95
C TRP A 86 -17.15 7.34 -19.93
N ALA A 87 -16.86 7.05 -21.20
CA ALA A 87 -17.89 6.83 -22.21
C ALA A 87 -18.67 5.52 -22.01
N CYS A 88 -18.08 4.50 -21.37
CA CYS A 88 -18.75 3.23 -21.06
C CYS A 88 -19.68 3.26 -19.83
N ASN A 89 -19.84 4.41 -19.18
CA ASN A 89 -20.69 4.59 -17.98
C ASN A 89 -21.86 5.58 -18.20
N VAL A 90 -22.27 5.80 -19.46
CA VAL A 90 -23.50 6.54 -19.83
C VAL A 90 -24.44 5.63 -20.61
#